data_AF-A0AAQ4PG39-F1
#
_entry.id   AF-A0AAQ4PG39-F1
#
_cell.length_a   1.000
_cell.length_b   1.000
_cell.length_c   1.000
_cell.angle_alpha   90.00
_cell.angle_beta   90.00
_cell.angle_gamma   90.00
#
_symmetry.space_group_name_H-M   'P 1'
#
loop_
_entity.id
_entity.type
_entity.pdbx_description
1 polymer ?
#
loop_
_entity_poly.entity_id
_entity_poly.type
_entity_poly.pdbx_seq_one_letter_code
_entity_poly.pdbx_strand_id
1 'polypeptide(L)'
;MREIVHLQAGQCGNQIGAKFWEVISDEHGIDPSGTYHGDSDLQLERINVYYTEASGGKYVPRAVLVDLEPGTMDSVRSGPFGQIFRPDNFVFGQSGAGNNWAKGHYTEGAELVDSVLDVMEFTEAESNMNDLVSEYQQYQEATAEEEGEFEEEGEEDMA
;
A
#
# COMPACT_ATOMS: atom_id res chain seq x y z
N MET A 1 7.57 10.47 -0.33
CA MET A 1 8.72 9.66 0.15
C MET A 1 9.19 8.88 -1.08
N ARG A 2 9.48 7.57 -1.09
CA ARG A 2 9.40 6.79 -2.34
C ARG A 2 8.58 5.54 -2.05
N GLU A 3 7.36 5.55 -2.53
CA GLU A 3 6.35 4.52 -2.33
C GLU A 3 6.53 3.42 -3.39
N ILE A 4 6.17 2.20 -3.03
CA ILE A 4 6.24 1.04 -3.92
C ILE A 4 4.86 0.39 -3.96
N VAL A 5 4.31 0.29 -5.18
CA VAL A 5 3.13 -0.53 -5.44
C VAL A 5 3.59 -1.94 -5.82
N HIS A 6 3.19 -2.93 -5.03
CA HIS A 6 3.50 -4.33 -5.24
C HIS A 6 2.45 -5.01 -6.12
N LEU A 7 2.86 -5.54 -7.28
CA LEU A 7 2.00 -6.33 -8.14
C LEU A 7 2.36 -7.82 -8.02
N GLN A 8 1.36 -8.66 -7.72
CA GLN A 8 1.50 -10.12 -7.73
C GLN A 8 0.52 -10.73 -8.71
N ALA A 9 1.01 -11.64 -9.56
CA ALA A 9 0.23 -12.23 -10.65
C ALA A 9 0.30 -13.76 -10.65
N GLY A 10 -0.87 -14.39 -10.83
CA GLY A 10 -1.05 -15.82 -10.92
C GLY A 10 -0.84 -16.58 -9.61
N GLN A 11 -1.10 -17.88 -9.62
CA GLN A 11 -1.09 -18.72 -8.42
C GLN A 11 0.23 -18.63 -7.62
N CYS A 12 1.37 -18.79 -8.29
CA CYS A 12 2.68 -18.76 -7.63
C CYS A 12 3.00 -17.37 -7.05
N GLY A 13 2.79 -16.32 -7.84
CA GLY A 13 3.02 -14.94 -7.42
C GLY A 13 2.18 -14.57 -6.20
N ASN A 14 0.90 -14.99 -6.18
CA ASN A 14 0.02 -14.74 -5.04
C ASN A 14 0.43 -15.50 -3.77
N GLN A 15 0.93 -16.73 -3.88
CA GLN A 15 1.42 -17.49 -2.72
C GLN A 15 2.69 -16.88 -2.12
N ILE A 16 3.64 -16.51 -2.98
CA ILE A 16 4.88 -15.84 -2.55
C ILE A 16 4.56 -14.47 -1.97
N GLY A 17 3.71 -13.70 -2.64
CA GLY A 17 3.26 -12.39 -2.19
C GLY A 17 2.57 -12.46 -0.82
N ALA A 18 1.68 -13.43 -0.61
CA ALA A 18 1.05 -13.62 0.71
C ALA A 18 2.10 -13.86 1.81
N LYS A 19 3.10 -14.71 1.56
CA LYS A 19 4.19 -14.94 2.52
C LYS A 19 5.10 -13.73 2.71
N PHE A 20 5.36 -12.97 1.65
CA PHE A 20 6.08 -11.70 1.75
C PHE A 20 5.34 -10.74 2.69
N TRP A 21 4.03 -10.54 2.49
CA TRP A 21 3.22 -9.65 3.31
C TRP A 21 3.11 -10.10 4.76
N GLU A 22 3.05 -11.42 5.04
CA GLU A 22 3.15 -11.94 6.40
C GLU A 22 4.47 -11.50 7.07
N VAL A 23 5.61 -11.76 6.42
CA VAL A 23 6.93 -11.48 6.98
C VAL A 23 7.15 -9.98 7.21
N ILE A 24 6.81 -9.13 6.23
CA ILE A 24 7.01 -7.69 6.40
C ILE A 24 6.02 -7.08 7.39
N SER A 25 4.81 -7.63 7.53
CA SER A 25 3.87 -7.20 8.57
C SER A 25 4.44 -7.51 9.95
N ASP A 26 4.97 -8.72 10.14
CA ASP A 26 5.61 -9.12 11.40
C ASP A 26 6.84 -8.23 11.71
N GLU A 27 7.69 -7.93 10.72
CA GLU A 27 8.85 -7.03 10.88
C GLU A 27 8.44 -5.61 11.29
N HIS A 28 7.35 -5.08 10.71
CA HIS A 28 6.80 -3.77 11.03
C HIS A 28 5.85 -3.77 12.24
N GLY A 29 5.61 -4.92 12.88
CA GLY A 29 4.70 -5.03 14.02
C GLY A 29 3.22 -4.77 13.67
N ILE A 30 2.82 -5.01 12.43
CA ILE A 30 1.44 -4.86 11.96
C ILE A 30 0.71 -6.21 12.10
N ASP A 31 -0.43 -6.19 12.79
CA ASP A 31 -1.24 -7.38 12.95
C ASP A 31 -2.15 -7.65 11.72
N PRO A 32 -2.82 -8.82 11.65
CA PRO A 32 -3.76 -9.12 10.57
C PRO A 32 -4.94 -8.16 10.38
N SER A 33 -5.23 -7.30 11.38
CA SER A 33 -6.27 -6.27 11.30
C SER A 33 -5.76 -4.94 10.70
N GLY A 34 -4.45 -4.85 10.47
CA GLY A 34 -3.74 -3.66 10.03
C GLY A 34 -3.33 -2.74 11.18
N THR A 35 -3.43 -3.17 12.43
CA THR A 35 -3.13 -2.32 13.60
C THR A 35 -1.67 -2.51 14.04
N TYR A 36 -1.00 -1.41 14.37
CA TYR A 36 0.37 -1.46 14.90
C TYR A 36 0.42 -1.91 16.37
N HIS A 37 1.24 -2.91 16.63
CA HIS A 37 1.53 -3.49 17.96
C HIS A 37 3.04 -3.68 18.18
N GLY A 38 3.87 -2.93 17.45
CA GLY A 38 5.32 -3.00 17.58
C GLY A 38 5.87 -2.32 18.84
N ASP A 39 7.18 -2.41 19.02
CA ASP A 39 7.92 -1.95 20.19
C ASP A 39 9.07 -0.99 19.86
N SER A 40 9.26 -0.67 18.57
CA SER A 40 10.33 0.20 18.09
C SER A 40 9.83 1.25 17.10
N ASP A 41 10.19 2.51 17.35
CA ASP A 41 9.88 3.64 16.45
C ASP A 41 10.45 3.45 15.03
N LEU A 42 11.55 2.69 14.90
CA LEU A 42 12.16 2.38 13.61
C LEU A 42 11.23 1.56 12.69
N GLN A 43 10.27 0.83 13.26
CA GLN A 43 9.29 0.06 12.50
C GLN A 43 8.31 0.98 11.76
N LEU A 44 8.08 2.20 12.26
CA LEU A 44 7.16 3.15 11.63
C LEU A 44 7.89 4.16 10.72
N GLU A 45 9.20 4.37 10.90
CA GLU A 45 9.97 5.41 10.17
C GLU A 45 9.76 5.38 8.65
N ARG A 46 9.63 4.18 8.05
CA ARG A 46 9.48 4.00 6.60
C ARG A 46 8.32 3.10 6.21
N ILE A 47 7.34 2.94 7.08
CA ILE A 47 6.19 2.06 6.84
C ILE A 47 5.39 2.47 5.59
N ASN A 48 5.37 3.78 5.29
CA ASN A 48 4.67 4.37 4.15
C ASN A 48 5.20 3.93 2.78
N VAL A 49 6.38 3.31 2.73
CA VAL A 49 6.93 2.74 1.48
C VAL A 49 6.03 1.61 0.95
N TYR A 50 5.54 0.74 1.83
CA TYR A 50 4.73 -0.42 1.46
C TYR A 50 3.27 -0.34 1.91
N TYR A 51 2.97 0.49 2.92
CA TYR A 51 1.63 0.65 3.46
C TYR A 51 1.07 2.04 3.18
N THR A 52 -0.24 2.11 3.12
CA THR A 52 -1.00 3.34 3.26
C THR A 52 -1.59 3.37 4.66
N GLU A 53 -1.37 4.47 5.39
CA GLU A 53 -2.07 4.71 6.65
C GLU A 53 -3.50 5.18 6.34
N ALA A 54 -4.46 4.32 6.66
CA ALA A 54 -5.88 4.61 6.57
C ALA A 54 -6.42 5.15 7.90
N SER A 55 -7.62 5.72 7.85
CA SER A 55 -8.31 6.25 9.04
C SER A 55 -8.37 5.24 10.17
N GLY A 56 -8.09 5.68 11.40
CA GLY A 56 -8.14 4.84 12.60
C GLY A 56 -6.85 4.07 12.89
N GLY A 57 -5.71 4.53 12.37
CA GLY A 57 -4.39 3.94 12.66
C GLY A 57 -4.19 2.57 12.00
N LYS A 58 -4.86 2.33 10.87
CA LYS A 58 -4.80 1.07 10.14
C LYS A 58 -3.84 1.18 8.97
N TYR A 59 -2.92 0.25 8.86
CA TYR A 59 -1.97 0.15 7.77
C TYR A 59 -2.46 -0.87 6.75
N VAL A 60 -2.55 -0.44 5.50
CA VAL A 60 -3.11 -1.22 4.39
C VAL A 60 -2.05 -1.40 3.31
N PRO A 61 -1.72 -2.64 2.88
CA PRO A 61 -0.72 -2.86 1.84
C PRO A 61 -1.03 -2.15 0.53
N ARG A 62 0.00 -1.55 -0.06
CA ARG A 62 0.01 -1.07 -1.45
C ARG A 62 0.23 -2.24 -2.41
N ALA A 63 -0.71 -3.17 -2.43
CA ALA A 63 -0.61 -4.40 -3.21
C ALA A 63 -1.79 -4.56 -4.16
N VAL A 64 -1.53 -5.01 -5.39
CA VAL A 64 -2.55 -5.44 -6.36
C VAL A 64 -2.38 -6.93 -6.63
N LEU A 65 -3.47 -7.67 -6.46
CA LEU A 65 -3.50 -9.13 -6.56
C LEU A 65 -4.24 -9.52 -7.83
N VAL A 66 -3.53 -10.15 -8.75
CA VAL A 66 -4.06 -10.51 -10.06
C VAL A 66 -4.04 -12.01 -10.26
N ASP A 67 -5.15 -12.59 -10.69
CA ASP A 67 -5.17 -13.95 -11.20
C ASP A 67 -6.27 -14.12 -12.27
N LEU A 68 -6.07 -14.98 -13.24
CA LEU A 68 -7.13 -15.29 -14.21
C LEU A 68 -8.18 -16.23 -13.60
N GLU A 69 -7.84 -16.92 -12.51
CA GLU A 69 -8.72 -17.85 -11.81
C GLU A 69 -9.18 -17.32 -10.44
N PRO A 70 -10.47 -17.48 -10.09
CA PRO A 70 -10.99 -16.98 -8.80
C PRO A 70 -10.46 -17.76 -7.59
N GLY A 71 -10.09 -19.03 -7.75
CA GLY A 71 -9.74 -19.92 -6.63
C GLY A 71 -8.50 -19.50 -5.84
N THR A 72 -7.57 -18.77 -6.47
CA THR A 72 -6.40 -18.21 -5.77
C THR A 72 -6.80 -17.13 -4.79
N MET A 73 -7.83 -16.34 -5.09
CA MET A 73 -8.27 -15.21 -4.26
C MET A 73 -8.89 -15.69 -2.94
N ASP A 74 -9.71 -16.74 -2.99
CA ASP A 74 -10.27 -17.38 -1.80
C ASP A 74 -9.16 -17.91 -0.88
N SER A 75 -8.13 -18.49 -1.48
CA SER A 75 -6.96 -19.00 -0.77
C SER A 75 -6.23 -17.87 -0.03
N VAL A 76 -5.95 -16.75 -0.70
CA VAL A 76 -5.28 -15.59 -0.08
C VAL A 76 -6.15 -14.97 1.02
N ARG A 77 -7.45 -14.76 0.77
CA ARG A 77 -8.38 -14.16 1.76
C ARG A 77 -8.56 -15.03 3.01
N SER A 78 -8.49 -16.35 2.86
CA SER A 78 -8.52 -17.30 3.98
C SER A 78 -7.19 -17.39 4.74
N GLY A 79 -6.12 -16.80 4.20
CA GLY A 79 -4.81 -16.74 4.83
C GLY A 79 -4.79 -15.83 6.06
N PRO A 80 -3.74 -15.92 6.89
CA PRO A 80 -3.65 -15.20 8.16
C PRO A 80 -3.76 -13.69 8.00
N PHE A 81 -3.13 -13.13 6.96
CA PHE A 81 -3.17 -11.69 6.63
C PHE A 81 -4.11 -11.38 5.47
N GLY A 82 -4.99 -12.31 5.06
CA GLY A 82 -5.85 -12.12 3.88
C GLY A 82 -6.81 -10.94 3.99
N GLN A 83 -7.13 -10.50 5.21
CA GLN A 83 -8.09 -9.43 5.50
C GLN A 83 -7.47 -8.02 5.52
N ILE A 84 -6.14 -7.92 5.49
CA ILE A 84 -5.45 -6.62 5.51
C ILE A 84 -5.50 -5.91 4.14
N PHE A 85 -5.67 -6.68 3.06
CA PHE A 85 -5.73 -6.17 1.70
C PHE A 85 -7.08 -5.51 1.41
N ARG A 86 -7.07 -4.41 0.63
CA ARG A 86 -8.31 -3.79 0.16
C ARG A 86 -9.06 -4.75 -0.76
N PRO A 87 -10.37 -4.96 -0.56
CA PRO A 87 -11.16 -5.82 -1.44
C PRO A 87 -11.10 -5.42 -2.92
N ASP A 88 -11.01 -4.12 -3.19
CA ASP A 88 -10.96 -3.53 -4.53
C ASP A 88 -9.63 -3.83 -5.27
N ASN A 89 -8.58 -4.23 -4.54
CA ASN A 89 -7.27 -4.53 -5.11
C ASN A 89 -7.16 -5.97 -5.63
N PHE A 90 -8.22 -6.77 -5.51
CA PHE A 90 -8.29 -8.12 -6.04
C PHE A 90 -8.91 -8.08 -7.44
N VAL A 91 -8.09 -8.28 -8.46
CA VAL A 91 -8.53 -8.28 -9.85
C VAL A 91 -8.43 -9.70 -10.39
N PHE A 92 -9.56 -10.31 -10.75
CA PHE A 92 -9.56 -11.69 -11.21
C PHE A 92 -10.52 -12.00 -12.34
N GLY A 93 -10.10 -12.95 -13.17
CA GLY A 93 -10.88 -13.48 -14.28
C GLY A 93 -11.87 -14.59 -13.88
N GLN A 94 -12.57 -15.11 -14.87
CA GLN A 94 -13.49 -16.27 -14.73
C GLN A 94 -12.92 -17.54 -15.39
N SER A 95 -11.73 -17.48 -15.98
CA SER A 95 -11.14 -18.50 -16.86
C SER A 95 -9.63 -18.51 -16.69
N GLY A 96 -9.00 -19.68 -16.67
CA GLY A 96 -7.55 -19.79 -16.52
C GLY A 96 -6.77 -19.72 -17.84
N ALA A 97 -5.50 -19.30 -17.75
CA ALA A 97 -4.55 -19.45 -18.86
C ALA A 97 -4.17 -20.91 -19.12
N GLY A 98 -4.31 -21.81 -18.16
CA GLY A 98 -4.05 -23.25 -18.33
C GLY A 98 -2.61 -23.56 -18.79
N ASN A 99 -1.61 -22.89 -18.20
CA ASN A 99 -0.20 -22.96 -18.59
C ASN A 99 0.08 -22.58 -20.06
N ASN A 100 -0.84 -21.87 -20.71
CA ASN A 100 -0.63 -21.34 -22.06
C ASN A 100 -0.34 -19.83 -22.01
N TRP A 101 0.89 -19.47 -22.33
CA TRP A 101 1.33 -18.07 -22.35
C TRP A 101 0.52 -17.21 -23.32
N ALA A 102 0.16 -17.73 -24.49
CA ALA A 102 -0.62 -16.99 -25.48
C ALA A 102 -2.02 -16.65 -24.95
N LYS A 103 -2.62 -17.53 -24.14
CA LYS A 103 -3.91 -17.22 -23.49
C LYS A 103 -3.78 -16.05 -22.54
N GLY A 104 -2.77 -16.11 -21.66
CA GLY A 104 -2.50 -15.07 -20.67
C GLY A 104 -2.08 -13.73 -21.28
N HIS A 105 -1.38 -13.73 -22.42
CA HIS A 105 -0.89 -12.49 -23.02
C HIS A 105 -1.85 -11.86 -24.04
N TYR A 106 -2.51 -12.67 -24.89
CA TYR A 106 -3.25 -12.15 -26.04
C TYR A 106 -4.78 -12.27 -25.95
N THR A 107 -5.31 -13.06 -25.00
CA THR A 107 -6.76 -13.31 -24.92
C THR A 107 -7.28 -13.00 -23.51
N GLU A 108 -7.38 -14.00 -22.64
CA GLU A 108 -7.90 -13.88 -21.27
C GLU A 108 -7.23 -12.75 -20.47
N GLY A 109 -5.89 -12.64 -20.50
CA GLY A 109 -5.21 -11.58 -19.77
C GLY A 109 -5.28 -10.22 -20.45
N ALA A 110 -5.51 -10.16 -21.77
CA ALA A 110 -5.77 -8.91 -22.46
C ALA A 110 -7.16 -8.35 -22.12
N GLU A 111 -8.13 -9.21 -21.78
CA GLU A 111 -9.44 -8.78 -21.28
C GLU A 111 -9.38 -8.27 -19.84
N LEU A 112 -8.43 -8.77 -19.03
CA LEU A 112 -8.30 -8.40 -17.61
C LEU A 112 -7.39 -7.18 -17.38
N VAL A 113 -6.43 -6.91 -18.28
CA VAL A 113 -5.35 -5.93 -18.06
C VAL A 113 -5.88 -4.52 -17.79
N ASP A 114 -6.94 -4.08 -18.47
CA ASP A 114 -7.51 -2.74 -18.27
C ASP A 114 -8.03 -2.58 -16.84
N SER A 115 -8.68 -3.61 -16.29
CA SER A 115 -9.12 -3.61 -14.88
C SER A 115 -7.94 -3.54 -13.90
N VAL A 116 -6.83 -4.19 -14.23
CA VAL A 116 -5.60 -4.15 -13.41
C VAL A 116 -5.00 -2.75 -13.45
N LEU A 117 -4.94 -2.12 -14.63
CA LEU A 117 -4.41 -0.77 -14.80
C LEU A 117 -5.26 0.26 -14.04
N ASP A 118 -6.59 0.18 -14.12
CA ASP A 118 -7.49 1.07 -13.38
C ASP A 118 -7.23 1.02 -11.86
N VAL A 119 -7.03 -0.18 -11.31
CA VAL A 119 -6.73 -0.37 -9.87
C VAL A 119 -5.33 0.12 -9.51
N MET A 120 -4.34 -0.13 -10.37
CA MET A 120 -2.97 0.36 -10.16
C MET A 120 -2.92 1.89 -10.20
N GLU A 121 -3.57 2.52 -11.19
CA GLU A 121 -3.66 3.97 -11.30
C GLU A 121 -4.36 4.57 -10.10
N PHE A 122 -5.45 3.97 -9.60
CA PHE A 122 -6.11 4.43 -8.38
C PHE A 122 -5.18 4.35 -7.16
N THR A 123 -4.43 3.25 -7.02
CA THR A 123 -3.47 3.06 -5.92
C THR A 123 -2.31 4.07 -6.00
N GLU A 124 -1.82 4.36 -7.20
CA GLU A 124 -0.76 5.35 -7.44
C GLU A 124 -1.27 6.78 -7.22
N ALA A 125 -2.46 7.11 -7.72
CA ALA A 125 -3.06 8.44 -7.55
C ALA A 125 -3.34 8.76 -6.08
N GLU A 126 -3.80 7.79 -5.29
CA GLU A 126 -3.94 7.93 -3.84
C GLU A 126 -2.58 8.22 -3.18
N SER A 127 -1.51 7.57 -3.64
CA SER A 127 -0.14 7.84 -3.18
C SER A 127 0.29 9.27 -3.46
N ASN A 128 0.13 9.72 -4.70
CA ASN A 128 0.55 11.06 -5.13
C ASN A 128 -0.20 12.17 -4.38
N MET A 129 -1.49 11.95 -4.07
CA MET A 129 -2.27 12.91 -3.29
C MET A 129 -1.74 13.03 -1.86
N ASN A 130 -1.37 11.90 -1.24
CA ASN A 130 -0.82 11.89 0.12
C ASN A 130 0.54 12.59 0.19
N ASP A 131 1.40 12.38 -0.81
CA ASP A 131 2.66 13.11 -0.91
C ASP A 131 2.43 14.62 -0.98
N LEU A 132 1.52 15.07 -1.86
CA LEU A 132 1.21 16.49 -2.00
C LEU A 132 0.71 17.11 -0.68
N VAL A 133 -0.20 16.41 0.01
CA VAL A 133 -0.71 16.87 1.32
C VAL A 133 0.42 16.96 2.35
N SER A 134 1.31 15.96 2.39
CA SER A 134 2.44 15.96 3.32
C SER A 134 3.41 17.11 3.04
N GLU A 135 3.71 17.41 1.77
CA GLU A 135 4.53 18.57 1.40
C GLU A 135 3.88 19.88 1.88
N TYR A 136 2.57 20.07 1.67
CA TYR A 136 1.86 21.27 2.12
C TYR A 136 1.87 21.43 3.64
N GLN A 137 1.65 20.36 4.40
CA GLN A 137 1.70 20.39 5.86
C GLN A 137 3.10 20.78 6.36
N GLN A 138 4.13 20.20 5.75
CA GLN A 138 5.51 20.51 6.10
C GLN A 138 5.88 21.97 5.81
N TYR A 139 5.39 22.54 4.70
CA TYR A 139 5.54 23.97 4.43
C TYR A 139 4.84 24.83 5.50
N GLN A 140 3.62 24.47 5.91
CA GLN A 140 2.89 25.22 6.94
C GLN A 140 3.59 25.18 8.30
N GLU A 141 4.08 24.02 8.72
CA GLU A 141 4.84 23.85 9.96
C GLU A 141 6.15 24.66 9.93
N ALA A 142 6.90 24.60 8.83
CA ALA A 142 8.12 25.40 8.67
C ALA A 142 7.86 26.90 8.71
N THR A 143 6.74 27.36 8.13
CA THR A 143 6.37 28.79 8.17
C THR A 143 5.98 29.23 9.59
N ALA A 144 5.31 28.36 10.35
CA ALA A 144 4.91 28.65 11.73
C ALA A 144 6.10 28.65 12.70
N GLU A 145 7.10 27.79 12.48
CA GLU A 145 8.37 27.82 13.23
C GLU A 145 9.14 29.13 12.94
N GLU A 146 9.21 29.56 11.67
CA GLU A 146 9.88 30.80 11.28
C GLU A 146 9.17 32.05 11.85
N GLU A 147 7.83 32.07 11.89
CA GLU A 147 7.08 33.15 12.56
C GLU A 147 7.28 33.16 14.09
N GLY A 148 7.38 31.98 14.73
CA GLY A 148 7.64 31.85 16.17
C GLY A 148 9.03 32.31 16.59
N GLU A 149 10.07 32.05 15.78
CA GLU A 149 11.43 32.54 16.02
C GLU A 149 11.50 34.07 15.98
N PHE A 150 10.75 34.73 15.08
CA PHE A 150 10.70 36.19 15.00
C PHE A 150 9.98 36.83 16.20
N GLU A 151 8.99 36.16 16.79
CA GLU A 151 8.31 36.62 18.00
C GLU A 151 9.19 36.44 19.26
N GLU A 152 9.94 35.35 19.38
CA GLU A 152 10.90 35.14 20.49
C GLU A 152 12.08 36.12 20.45
N GLU A 153 12.69 36.35 19.28
CA GLU A 153 13.76 37.36 19.14
C GLU A 153 13.26 38.79 19.46
N GLY A 154 11.98 39.08 19.17
CA GLY A 154 11.36 40.37 19.49
C GLY A 154 11.10 40.61 20.97
N GLU A 155 10.97 39.55 21.78
CA GLU A 155 10.82 39.65 23.24
C GLU A 155 12.17 39.74 23.97
N GLU A 156 13.24 39.10 23.46
CA GLU A 156 14.59 39.17 24.08
C GLU A 156 15.22 40.58 23.98
N ASP A 157 14.91 41.36 22.94
CA ASP A 157 15.44 42.73 22.75
C ASP A 157 14.74 43.80 23.63
N MET A 158 13.76 43.43 24.46
CA MET A 158 12.97 44.34 25.30
C MET A 158 13.23 44.22 26.82
N ALA A 159 14.28 43.51 27.26
CA ALA A 159 14.66 43.34 28.68
C ALA A 159 15.84 44.21 29.15
#